data_AF-A0A2V9IFJ1-F1
#
_entry.id   AF-A0A2V9IFJ1-F1
#
_cell.length_a   1.000
_cell.length_b   1.000
_cell.length_c   1.000
_cell.angle_alpha   90.00
_cell.angle_beta   90.00
_cell.angle_gamma   90.00
#
_symmetry.space_group_name_H-M   'P 1'
#
loop_
_entity.id
_entity.type
_entity.pdbx_description
1 polymer ?
#
loop_
_entity_poly.entity_id
_entity_poly.type
_entity_poly.pdbx_seq_one_letter_code
_entity_poly.pdbx_strand_id
1 'polypeptide(L)'
;YDLVVEVAIIRPGPIVGKMVHPYLKRRQGREPVTYPHPSLEPVLKRTLGVPLFQEQLLRMAMIAAGFTGGEAEELRRAMGFKRSEARMKEIEKKLRAGMERNGITGAAEEEVVQSIASFALYGFPESHAASFALLAYASAYLKCHYLAAFTAALLNNQPMGFYSPATIVKDAERHGLRIRPIDVTHSDWPCTLEKGGDKICVRLGMRYVKGLRQEAAQAIVRERARGHFTSIDDLGRRVPELRKPELVMLAEIGALNWVGERPSLRSGQALYGAPEDQKTGGPQGLSPTVQPYHRRDALWQVERAARPAGPLFESGFPNSELRTPNSEPLAPMTPEERLVADFGGTGLTVGPHPMAYRRAEMKALGVRAAAELVRIPAGKRVRIAGGVIARQRPGTAKGFVFLSLEDETGISNAIITPDVFERNRLTVVQEQFLMVEGKLEKQDNVISVRAERLCALAITKAETSSHDFY
;
A
#
# COMPACT_ATOMS: atom_id res chain seq x y z
N TYR A 1 9.35 20.03 12.14
CA TYR A 1 8.51 21.12 11.59
C TYR A 1 8.27 20.93 10.09
N ASP A 2 9.23 20.39 9.33
CA ASP A 2 9.04 20.13 7.89
C ASP A 2 7.74 19.36 7.57
N LEU A 3 7.40 18.31 8.34
CA LEU A 3 6.11 17.59 8.18
C LEU A 3 4.88 18.50 8.33
N VAL A 4 4.93 19.50 9.22
CA VAL A 4 3.83 20.47 9.40
C VAL A 4 3.66 21.30 8.13
N VAL A 5 4.78 21.71 7.53
CA VAL A 5 4.78 22.45 6.26
C VAL A 5 4.30 21.56 5.11
N GLU A 6 4.74 20.30 5.03
CA GLU A 6 4.32 19.37 3.98
C GLU A 6 2.80 19.16 3.96
N VAL A 7 2.16 19.03 5.12
CA VAL A 7 0.69 18.90 5.23
C VAL A 7 -0.04 20.14 4.70
N ALA A 8 0.58 21.33 4.82
CA ALA A 8 0.00 22.60 4.40
C ALA A 8 0.27 22.95 2.94
N ILE A 9 1.46 22.62 2.43
CA ILE A 9 1.99 23.17 1.17
C ILE A 9 1.49 22.45 -0.09
N ILE A 10 1.17 21.15 -0.01
CA ILE A 10 0.73 20.35 -1.17
C ILE A 10 -0.79 20.48 -1.34
N ARG A 11 -1.26 21.68 -1.68
CA ARG A 11 -2.69 22.02 -1.80
C ARG A 11 -2.95 23.01 -2.94
N PRO A 12 -4.16 23.04 -3.53
CA PRO A 12 -4.48 23.97 -4.62
C PRO A 12 -4.13 25.43 -4.32
N GLY A 13 -4.32 25.89 -3.08
CA GLY A 13 -4.00 27.26 -2.68
C GLY A 13 -2.55 27.66 -2.81
N PRO A 14 -1.63 27.06 -2.03
CA PRO A 14 -0.19 27.34 -2.16
C PRO A 14 0.36 27.14 -3.58
N ILE A 15 -0.20 26.20 -4.36
CA ILE A 15 0.15 25.97 -5.76
C ILE A 15 -0.25 27.18 -6.62
N VAL A 16 -1.50 27.63 -6.51
CA VAL A 16 -2.02 28.81 -7.24
C VAL A 16 -1.32 30.09 -6.80
N GLY A 17 -1.04 30.23 -5.50
CA GLY A 17 -0.30 31.35 -4.92
C GLY A 17 1.21 31.34 -5.23
N LYS A 18 1.71 30.36 -6.00
CA LYS A 18 3.13 30.20 -6.35
C LYS A 18 4.07 30.13 -5.15
N MET A 19 3.57 29.69 -3.99
CA MET A 19 4.32 29.63 -2.73
C MET A 19 5.16 28.34 -2.58
N VAL A 20 4.77 27.26 -3.28
CA VAL A 20 5.42 25.94 -3.20
C VAL A 20 6.87 26.00 -3.67
N HIS A 21 7.12 26.52 -4.87
CA HIS A 21 8.46 26.50 -5.46
C HIS A 21 9.47 27.39 -4.71
N PRO A 22 9.15 28.62 -4.28
CA PRO A 22 10.05 29.42 -3.45
C PRO A 22 10.46 28.69 -2.17
N TYR A 23 9.49 28.11 -1.43
CA TYR A 23 9.79 27.35 -0.21
C TYR A 23 10.75 26.20 -0.48
N LEU A 24 10.47 25.38 -1.52
CA LEU A 24 11.31 24.23 -1.86
C LEU A 24 12.73 24.66 -2.27
N LYS A 25 12.87 25.69 -3.10
CA LYS A 25 14.17 26.22 -3.53
C LYS A 25 14.99 26.72 -2.35
N ARG A 26 14.36 27.47 -1.44
CA ARG A 26 15.01 27.98 -0.21
C ARG A 26 15.39 26.85 0.73
N ARG A 27 14.51 25.86 0.93
CA ARG A 27 14.80 24.68 1.76
C ARG A 27 15.97 23.86 1.23
N GLN A 28 16.11 23.79 -0.09
CA GLN A 28 17.22 23.13 -0.79
C GLN A 28 18.49 24.00 -0.91
N GLY A 29 18.47 25.24 -0.43
CA GLY A 29 19.61 26.17 -0.54
C GLY A 29 19.88 26.68 -1.96
N ARG A 30 18.94 26.52 -2.90
CA ARG A 30 19.04 27.00 -4.29
C ARG A 30 18.67 28.49 -4.43
N GLU A 31 18.04 29.06 -3.41
CA GLU A 31 17.64 30.46 -3.33
C GLU A 31 17.89 30.95 -1.89
N PRO A 32 18.44 32.17 -1.70
CA PRO A 32 18.59 32.73 -0.36
C PRO A 32 17.22 32.97 0.29
N VAL A 33 17.14 32.81 1.61
CA VAL A 33 15.93 33.17 2.36
C VAL A 33 15.82 34.68 2.39
N THR A 34 14.72 35.20 1.84
CA THR A 34 14.36 36.61 1.90
C THR A 34 13.06 36.81 2.66
N TYR A 35 12.91 37.99 3.23
CA TYR A 35 11.71 38.42 3.95
C TYR A 35 11.20 39.70 3.31
N PRO A 36 9.87 39.92 3.21
CA PRO A 36 9.33 41.16 2.68
C PRO A 36 9.79 42.39 3.48
N HIS A 37 9.95 42.23 4.80
CA HIS A 37 10.47 43.26 5.68
C HIS A 37 11.17 42.62 6.90
N PRO A 38 12.23 43.21 7.47
CA PRO A 38 12.94 42.66 8.64
C PRO A 38 12.04 42.37 9.84
N SER A 39 11.00 43.18 10.07
CA SER A 39 10.05 42.96 11.18
C SER A 39 9.25 41.65 11.05
N LEU A 40 9.16 41.08 9.85
CA LEU A 40 8.42 39.83 9.59
C LEU A 40 9.27 38.57 9.74
N GLU A 41 10.60 38.70 9.88
CA GLU A 41 11.50 37.57 10.07
C GLU A 41 11.06 36.66 11.24
N PRO A 42 10.73 37.16 12.45
CA PRO A 42 10.37 36.29 13.57
C PRO A 42 9.17 35.37 13.30
N VAL A 43 8.23 35.80 12.44
CA VAL A 43 7.03 35.03 12.09
C VAL A 43 7.30 34.05 10.95
N LEU A 44 8.10 34.45 9.96
CA LEU A 44 8.32 33.70 8.73
C LEU A 44 9.60 32.86 8.74
N LYS A 45 10.46 33.00 9.75
CA LYS A 45 11.73 32.27 9.85
C LYS A 45 11.54 30.75 9.77
N ARG A 46 10.52 30.21 10.44
CA ARG A 46 10.23 28.77 10.45
C ARG A 46 9.74 28.24 9.10
N THR A 47 9.21 29.11 8.23
CA THR A 47 8.72 28.79 6.88
C THR A 47 9.58 29.44 5.79
N LEU A 48 10.83 29.79 6.11
CA LEU A 48 11.82 30.30 5.15
C LEU A 48 11.32 31.53 4.36
N GLY A 49 10.65 32.46 5.04
CA GLY A 49 10.16 33.69 4.41
C GLY A 49 8.87 33.51 3.61
N VAL A 50 8.28 32.30 3.57
CA VAL A 50 7.04 32.02 2.83
C VAL A 50 5.88 31.92 3.82
N PRO A 51 4.81 32.73 3.68
CA PRO A 51 3.64 32.62 4.56
C PRO A 51 2.80 31.40 4.18
N LEU A 52 2.68 30.43 5.10
CA LEU A 52 2.03 29.15 4.85
C LEU A 52 0.87 28.82 5.81
N PHE A 53 0.67 29.61 6.87
CA PHE A 53 -0.37 29.34 7.86
C PHE A 53 -1.23 30.56 8.12
N GLN A 54 -2.49 30.32 8.49
CA GLN A 54 -3.43 31.38 8.86
C GLN A 54 -2.87 32.22 10.01
N GLU A 55 -2.35 31.58 11.05
CA GLU A 55 -1.78 32.21 12.23
C GLU A 55 -0.57 33.11 11.90
N GLN A 56 0.22 32.75 10.88
CA GLN A 56 1.33 33.59 10.41
C GLN A 56 0.83 34.88 9.78
N LEU A 57 -0.21 34.81 8.94
CA LEU A 57 -0.76 36.00 8.27
C LEU A 57 -1.39 36.98 9.26
N LEU A 58 -2.10 36.46 10.26
CA LEU A 58 -2.65 37.30 11.33
C LEU A 58 -1.53 38.02 12.07
N ARG A 59 -0.45 37.31 12.42
CA ARG A 59 0.73 37.93 13.03
C ARG A 59 1.43 38.92 12.10
N MET A 60 1.49 38.65 10.79
CA MET A 60 2.02 39.60 9.82
C MET A 60 1.19 40.88 9.80
N ALA A 61 -0.14 40.81 9.78
CA ALA A 61 -1.00 41.99 9.81
C ALA A 61 -0.84 42.79 11.12
N MET A 62 -0.71 42.11 12.26
CA MET A 62 -0.46 42.74 13.55
C MET A 62 0.90 43.47 13.59
N ILE A 63 1.96 42.84 13.08
CA ILE A 63 3.33 43.40 13.11
C ILE A 63 3.53 44.47 12.04
N ALA A 64 3.08 44.21 10.80
CA ALA A 64 3.30 45.10 9.67
C ALA A 64 2.36 46.31 9.71
N ALA A 65 1.08 46.12 10.05
CA ALA A 65 0.06 47.17 10.00
C ALA A 65 -0.42 47.68 11.37
N GLY A 66 0.05 47.08 12.47
CA GLY A 66 -0.38 47.44 13.82
C GLY A 66 -1.81 46.99 14.16
N PHE A 67 -2.34 45.98 13.46
CA PHE A 67 -3.68 45.45 13.75
C PHE A 67 -3.77 44.93 15.18
N THR A 68 -4.88 45.23 15.84
CA THR A 68 -5.27 44.60 17.10
C THR A 68 -5.67 43.13 16.87
N GLY A 69 -5.70 42.32 17.92
CA GLY A 69 -6.19 40.94 17.83
C GLY A 69 -7.63 40.85 17.29
N GLY A 70 -8.47 41.84 17.59
CA GLY A 70 -9.83 41.94 17.06
C GLY A 70 -9.87 42.22 15.55
N GLU A 71 -9.03 43.13 15.05
CA GLU A 71 -8.90 43.42 13.62
C GLU A 71 -8.29 42.26 12.84
N ALA A 72 -7.33 41.54 13.44
CA ALA A 72 -6.79 40.32 12.87
C ALA A 72 -7.87 39.22 12.76
N GLU A 73 -8.73 39.06 13.76
CA GLU A 73 -9.87 38.14 13.67
C GLU A 73 -10.90 38.58 12.62
N GLU A 74 -11.12 39.89 12.48
CA GLU A 74 -11.97 40.42 11.40
C GLU A 74 -11.39 40.10 10.01
N LEU A 75 -10.07 40.26 9.83
CA LEU A 75 -9.35 39.83 8.64
C LEU A 75 -9.56 38.33 8.39
N ARG A 76 -9.39 37.47 9.41
CA ARG A 76 -9.62 36.02 9.30
C ARG A 76 -11.04 35.70 8.83
N ARG A 77 -12.05 36.37 9.39
CA ARG A 77 -13.45 36.17 9.02
C ARG A 77 -13.72 36.63 7.59
N ALA A 78 -13.19 37.78 7.20
CA ALA A 78 -13.35 38.31 5.84
C ALA A 78 -12.74 37.38 4.78
N MET A 79 -11.68 36.66 5.12
CA MET A 79 -11.05 35.65 4.26
C MET A 79 -11.93 34.39 4.05
N GLY A 80 -12.66 33.94 5.07
CA GLY A 80 -13.42 32.69 5.03
C GLY A 80 -14.71 32.72 4.17
N PHE A 81 -15.21 33.90 3.81
CA PHE A 81 -16.45 34.04 3.02
C PHE A 81 -16.12 34.27 1.54
N LYS A 82 -16.61 33.37 0.67
CA LYS A 82 -16.52 33.48 -0.81
C LYS A 82 -17.11 34.77 -1.42
N ARG A 83 -17.72 35.66 -0.64
CA ARG A 83 -18.56 36.77 -1.12
C ARG A 83 -18.38 38.07 -0.33
N SER A 84 -17.15 38.51 -0.12
CA SER A 84 -16.92 39.80 0.54
C SER A 84 -15.76 40.60 -0.04
N GLU A 85 -15.74 40.76 -1.37
CA GLU A 85 -14.77 41.63 -2.05
C GLU A 85 -14.74 43.05 -1.47
N ALA A 86 -15.89 43.60 -1.09
CA ALA A 86 -15.99 44.92 -0.49
C ALA A 86 -15.24 45.00 0.85
N ARG A 87 -15.47 44.04 1.76
CA ARG A 87 -14.79 44.00 3.07
C ARG A 87 -13.30 43.71 2.94
N MET A 88 -12.90 42.88 1.99
CA MET A 88 -11.47 42.65 1.71
C MET A 88 -10.80 43.92 1.22
N LYS A 89 -11.44 44.70 0.33
CA LYS A 89 -10.94 46.02 -0.09
C LYS A 89 -10.83 47.01 1.07
N GLU A 90 -11.78 47.03 1.99
CA GLU A 90 -11.70 47.89 3.18
C GLU A 90 -10.57 47.48 4.12
N ILE A 91 -10.40 46.18 4.35
CA ILE A 91 -9.32 45.67 5.21
C ILE A 91 -7.97 45.88 4.55
N GLU A 92 -7.86 45.73 3.23
CA GLU A 92 -6.65 46.06 2.47
C GLU A 92 -6.27 47.53 2.65
N LYS A 93 -7.22 48.47 2.54
CA LYS A 93 -6.96 49.89 2.79
C LYS A 93 -6.41 50.14 4.19
N LYS A 94 -7.01 49.52 5.21
CA LYS A 94 -6.52 49.61 6.60
C LYS A 94 -5.12 49.01 6.76
N LEU A 95 -4.86 47.88 6.11
CA LEU A 95 -3.58 47.19 6.14
C LEU A 95 -2.48 48.06 5.53
N ARG A 96 -2.72 48.63 4.35
CA ARG A 96 -1.80 49.56 3.66
C ARG A 96 -1.50 50.81 4.49
N ALA A 97 -2.55 51.48 5.00
CA ALA A 97 -2.37 52.65 5.87
C ALA A 97 -1.61 52.32 7.18
N GLY A 98 -1.79 51.11 7.71
CA GLY A 98 -1.01 50.63 8.86
C GLY A 98 0.46 50.40 8.52
N MET A 99 0.74 49.78 7.38
CA MET A 99 2.10 49.51 6.89
C MET A 99 2.86 50.80 6.59
N GLU A 100 2.21 51.78 5.97
CA GLU A 100 2.80 53.10 5.69
C GLU A 100 3.22 53.81 6.99
N ARG A 101 2.37 53.78 8.04
CA ARG A 101 2.72 54.34 9.36
C ARG A 101 3.92 53.65 10.01
N ASN A 102 4.15 52.37 9.69
CA ASN A 102 5.27 51.59 10.20
C ASN A 102 6.49 51.61 9.26
N GLY A 103 6.48 52.45 8.21
CA GLY A 103 7.59 52.60 7.26
C GLY A 103 7.74 51.47 6.25
N ILE A 104 6.71 50.62 6.08
CA ILE A 104 6.68 49.54 5.10
C ILE A 104 5.92 50.04 3.86
N THR A 105 6.65 50.38 2.79
CA THR A 105 6.09 50.93 1.55
C THR A 105 6.66 50.23 0.32
N GLY A 106 6.03 50.45 -0.84
CA GLY A 106 6.54 49.99 -2.13
C GLY A 106 6.43 48.47 -2.31
N ALA A 107 7.52 47.83 -2.76
CA ALA A 107 7.50 46.41 -3.10
C ALA A 107 7.19 45.49 -1.90
N ALA A 108 7.69 45.83 -0.70
CA ALA A 108 7.45 45.07 0.53
C ALA A 108 5.97 45.09 0.93
N GLU A 109 5.33 46.26 0.80
CA GLU A 109 3.91 46.44 1.06
C GLU A 109 3.06 45.58 0.12
N GLU A 110 3.35 45.64 -1.18
CA GLU A 110 2.62 44.89 -2.20
C GLU A 110 2.75 43.38 -2.02
N GLU A 111 3.96 42.90 -1.69
CA GLU A 111 4.19 41.48 -1.41
C GLU A 111 3.40 40.99 -0.19
N VAL A 112 3.32 41.79 0.88
CA VAL A 112 2.55 41.46 2.10
C VAL A 112 1.05 41.44 1.80
N VAL A 113 0.52 42.45 1.11
CA VAL A 113 -0.90 42.48 0.70
C VAL A 113 -1.25 41.30 -0.18
N GLN A 114 -0.45 41.05 -1.22
CA GLN A 114 -0.67 39.95 -2.16
C GLN A 114 -0.62 38.59 -1.44
N SER A 115 0.29 38.42 -0.50
CA SER A 115 0.40 37.19 0.32
C SER A 115 -0.84 36.95 1.15
N ILE A 116 -1.33 37.98 1.85
CA ILE A 116 -2.55 37.93 2.68
C ILE A 116 -3.77 37.63 1.80
N ALA A 117 -3.91 38.31 0.66
CA ALA A 117 -5.04 38.14 -0.26
C ALA A 117 -5.06 36.75 -0.93
N SER A 118 -3.91 36.25 -1.38
CA SER A 118 -3.80 34.94 -2.04
C SER A 118 -4.15 33.78 -1.10
N PHE A 119 -3.89 33.95 0.20
CA PHE A 119 -4.16 32.94 1.21
C PHE A 119 -5.60 32.95 1.73
N ALA A 120 -6.34 34.05 1.52
CA ALA A 120 -7.72 34.18 1.95
C ALA A 120 -8.60 33.01 1.46
N LEU A 121 -8.31 32.51 0.25
CA LEU A 121 -9.06 31.44 -0.38
C LEU A 121 -8.69 30.03 0.11
N TYR A 122 -7.55 29.85 0.78
CA TYR A 122 -6.95 28.52 1.02
C TYR A 122 -6.15 28.37 2.32
N GLY A 123 -6.31 29.30 3.26
CA GLY A 123 -5.49 29.29 4.46
C GLY A 123 -5.62 28.01 5.27
N PHE A 124 -4.50 27.48 5.75
CA PHE A 124 -4.46 26.27 6.56
C PHE A 124 -4.06 26.58 8.01
N PRO A 125 -4.78 26.07 9.03
CA PRO A 125 -4.41 26.26 10.42
C PRO A 125 -3.12 25.51 10.77
N GLU A 126 -2.13 26.19 11.35
CA GLU A 126 -0.86 25.59 11.79
C GLU A 126 -1.10 24.54 12.87
N SER A 127 -2.01 24.81 13.80
CA SER A 127 -2.40 23.88 14.87
C SER A 127 -2.92 22.54 14.33
N HIS A 128 -3.74 22.59 13.28
CA HIS A 128 -4.28 21.40 12.61
C HIS A 128 -3.20 20.69 11.78
N ALA A 129 -2.33 21.45 11.10
CA ALA A 129 -1.18 20.88 10.40
C ALA A 129 -0.26 20.10 11.37
N ALA A 130 -0.03 20.66 12.56
CA ALA A 130 0.83 20.07 13.57
C ALA A 130 0.28 18.77 14.14
N SER A 131 -1.04 18.68 14.37
CA SER A 131 -1.66 17.44 14.86
C SER A 131 -1.57 16.30 13.84
N PHE A 132 -1.80 16.58 12.56
CA PHE A 132 -1.63 15.58 11.48
C PHE A 132 -0.16 15.19 11.27
N ALA A 133 0.76 16.14 11.35
CA ALA A 133 2.20 15.87 11.25
C ALA A 133 2.68 14.92 12.35
N LEU A 134 2.12 15.01 13.57
CA LEU A 134 2.41 14.08 14.65
C LEU A 134 1.97 12.65 14.31
N LEU A 135 0.78 12.48 13.72
CA LEU A 135 0.28 11.16 13.28
C LEU A 135 1.13 10.57 12.15
N ALA A 136 1.52 11.40 11.17
CA ALA A 136 2.41 11.00 10.08
C ALA A 136 3.78 10.57 10.62
N TYR A 137 4.35 11.34 11.55
CA TYR A 137 5.61 11.00 12.20
C TYR A 137 5.51 9.70 13.00
N ALA A 138 4.48 9.54 13.83
CA ALA A 138 4.27 8.32 14.61
C ALA A 138 4.12 7.09 13.70
N SER A 139 3.38 7.23 12.58
CA SER A 139 3.22 6.15 11.59
C SER A 139 4.55 5.79 10.93
N ALA A 140 5.34 6.78 10.52
CA ALA A 140 6.67 6.58 9.92
C ALA A 140 7.65 5.95 10.92
N TYR A 141 7.60 6.36 12.20
CA TYR A 141 8.39 5.79 13.29
C TYR A 141 8.06 4.31 13.48
N LEU A 142 6.78 3.96 13.56
CA LEU A 142 6.34 2.56 13.67
C LEU A 142 6.74 1.74 12.45
N LYS A 143 6.62 2.28 11.22
CA LYS A 143 7.08 1.60 10.00
C LYS A 143 8.60 1.34 10.03
N CYS A 144 9.38 2.30 10.50
CA CYS A 144 10.85 2.20 10.54
C CYS A 144 11.35 1.23 11.62
N HIS A 145 10.79 1.29 12.82
CA HIS A 145 11.30 0.55 13.98
C HIS A 145 10.53 -0.75 14.30
N TYR A 146 9.27 -0.85 13.88
CA TYR A 146 8.37 -1.94 14.24
C TYR A 146 7.60 -2.47 13.02
N LEU A 147 8.32 -2.69 11.91
CA LEU A 147 7.74 -3.06 10.60
C LEU A 147 6.72 -4.21 10.71
N ALA A 148 7.02 -5.28 11.45
CA ALA A 148 6.10 -6.40 11.62
C ALA A 148 4.76 -6.00 12.28
N ALA A 149 4.82 -5.27 13.39
CA ALA A 149 3.64 -4.80 14.11
C ALA A 149 2.86 -3.78 13.29
N PHE A 150 3.57 -2.86 12.62
CA PHE A 150 2.97 -1.87 11.73
C PHE A 150 2.22 -2.53 10.58
N THR A 151 2.83 -3.49 9.89
CA THR A 151 2.20 -4.23 8.79
C THR A 151 1.01 -5.05 9.27
N ALA A 152 1.13 -5.79 10.39
CA ALA A 152 0.00 -6.54 10.94
C ALA A 152 -1.17 -5.63 11.33
N ALA A 153 -0.89 -4.48 11.96
CA ALA A 153 -1.91 -3.48 12.30
C ALA A 153 -2.59 -2.93 11.05
N LEU A 154 -1.83 -2.59 9.99
CA LEU A 154 -2.38 -2.06 8.75
C LEU A 154 -3.28 -3.09 8.04
N LEU A 155 -2.87 -4.35 8.01
CA LEU A 155 -3.66 -5.47 7.46
C LEU A 155 -4.95 -5.70 8.28
N ASN A 156 -4.85 -5.71 9.61
CA ASN A 156 -6.00 -5.90 10.50
C ASN A 156 -7.02 -4.76 10.48
N ASN A 157 -6.70 -3.66 9.85
CA ASN A 157 -7.55 -2.48 9.77
C ASN A 157 -8.06 -2.22 8.35
N GLN A 158 -7.91 -3.19 7.43
CA GLN A 158 -8.49 -3.12 6.09
C GLN A 158 -10.02 -3.30 6.09
N PRO A 159 -10.77 -2.65 5.17
CA PRO A 159 -10.28 -1.79 4.09
C PRO A 159 -9.95 -0.37 4.60
N MET A 160 -8.68 0.04 4.50
CA MET A 160 -8.22 1.39 4.82
C MET A 160 -6.98 1.77 4.01
N GLY A 161 -6.88 3.05 3.68
CA GLY A 161 -5.73 3.61 2.98
C GLY A 161 -5.79 3.40 1.46
N PHE A 162 -4.67 3.74 0.81
CA PHE A 162 -4.54 3.83 -0.64
C PHE A 162 -4.12 2.52 -1.30
N TYR A 163 -3.33 1.69 -0.61
CA TYR A 163 -2.74 0.47 -1.15
C TYR A 163 -3.54 -0.77 -0.77
N SER A 164 -3.66 -1.71 -1.71
CA SER A 164 -4.29 -3.00 -1.47
C SER A 164 -3.49 -3.84 -0.45
N PRO A 165 -4.13 -4.83 0.22
CA PRO A 165 -3.42 -5.77 1.07
C PRO A 165 -2.25 -6.47 0.35
N ALA A 166 -2.39 -6.79 -0.94
CA ALA A 166 -1.34 -7.39 -1.74
C ALA A 166 -0.11 -6.47 -1.85
N THR A 167 -0.30 -5.19 -2.18
CA THR A 167 0.78 -4.21 -2.25
C THR A 167 1.43 -3.97 -0.89
N ILE A 168 0.66 -3.95 0.20
CA ILE A 168 1.19 -3.83 1.57
C ILE A 168 2.10 -5.02 1.92
N VAL A 169 1.65 -6.24 1.61
CA VAL A 169 2.42 -7.48 1.83
C VAL A 169 3.73 -7.45 1.03
N LYS A 170 3.66 -7.09 -0.25
CA LYS A 170 4.85 -7.02 -1.12
C LYS A 170 5.82 -5.92 -0.71
N ASP A 171 5.32 -4.76 -0.26
CA ASP A 171 6.18 -3.71 0.30
C ASP A 171 6.93 -4.20 1.53
N ALA A 172 6.23 -4.88 2.45
CA ALA A 172 6.86 -5.38 3.66
C ALA A 172 7.92 -6.45 3.35
N GLU A 173 7.66 -7.35 2.39
CA GLU A 173 8.62 -8.36 1.93
C GLU A 173 9.87 -7.74 1.31
N ARG A 174 9.73 -6.69 0.48
CA ARG A 174 10.87 -5.93 -0.07
C ARG A 174 11.71 -5.26 1.03
N HIS A 175 11.10 -4.92 2.16
CA HIS A 175 11.80 -4.40 3.34
C HIS A 175 12.33 -5.51 4.27
N GLY A 176 12.30 -6.77 3.83
CA GLY A 176 12.86 -7.92 4.55
C GLY A 176 11.95 -8.48 5.64
N LEU A 177 10.69 -8.03 5.75
CA LEU A 177 9.72 -8.66 6.63
C LEU A 177 9.26 -9.98 6.03
N ARG A 178 9.33 -11.04 6.82
CA ARG A 178 8.77 -12.33 6.44
C ARG A 178 7.28 -12.37 6.76
N ILE A 179 6.48 -12.65 5.73
CA ILE A 179 5.05 -12.92 5.84
C ILE A 179 4.84 -14.43 5.72
N ARG A 180 4.06 -15.01 6.62
CA ARG A 180 3.69 -16.43 6.59
C ARG A 180 2.27 -16.60 6.07
N PRO A 181 2.00 -17.63 5.25
CA PRO A 181 0.68 -17.88 4.69
C PRO A 181 -0.34 -18.18 5.79
N ILE A 182 -1.62 -18.15 5.43
CA ILE A 182 -2.69 -18.63 6.29
C ILE A 182 -2.48 -20.13 6.52
N ASP A 183 -2.59 -20.57 7.77
CA ASP A 183 -2.46 -21.98 8.16
C ASP A 183 -3.45 -22.24 9.29
N VAL A 184 -4.41 -23.14 9.10
CA VAL A 184 -5.46 -23.42 10.11
C VAL A 184 -4.88 -23.93 11.43
N THR A 185 -3.66 -24.47 11.41
CA THR A 185 -2.96 -24.96 12.60
C THR A 185 -2.24 -23.84 13.38
N HIS A 186 -2.18 -22.59 12.86
CA HIS A 186 -1.47 -21.47 13.52
C HIS A 186 -2.23 -20.13 13.45
N SER A 187 -2.80 -19.79 12.29
CA SER A 187 -3.47 -18.52 12.06
C SER A 187 -4.66 -18.33 12.99
N ASP A 188 -4.82 -17.11 13.48
CA ASP A 188 -6.06 -16.67 14.12
C ASP A 188 -6.95 -15.97 13.07
N TRP A 189 -8.07 -15.40 13.50
CA TRP A 189 -8.87 -14.53 12.65
C TRP A 189 -8.08 -13.30 12.15
N PRO A 190 -7.50 -12.44 13.03
CA PRO A 190 -6.61 -11.37 12.59
C PRO A 190 -5.22 -11.89 12.23
N CYS A 191 -4.46 -11.08 11.50
CA CYS A 191 -3.01 -11.28 11.33
C CYS A 191 -2.31 -11.14 12.69
N THR A 192 -1.36 -12.03 12.97
CA THR A 192 -0.64 -12.09 14.24
C THR A 192 0.87 -11.97 14.05
N LEU A 193 1.59 -11.73 15.14
CA LEU A 193 3.05 -11.72 15.16
C LEU A 193 3.57 -13.06 15.65
N GLU A 194 4.52 -13.64 14.93
CA GLU A 194 5.17 -14.90 15.27
C GLU A 194 6.69 -14.73 15.35
N LYS A 195 7.36 -15.48 16.24
CA LYS A 195 8.82 -15.57 16.22
C LYS A 195 9.26 -16.51 15.09
N GLY A 196 10.11 -16.01 14.19
CA GLY A 196 10.76 -16.77 13.13
C GLY A 196 12.27 -16.79 13.33
N GLY A 197 12.73 -17.59 14.30
CA GLY A 197 14.11 -17.50 14.80
C GLY A 197 14.32 -16.19 15.55
N ASP A 198 15.37 -15.44 15.19
CA ASP A 198 15.74 -14.18 15.84
C ASP A 198 14.91 -12.96 15.39
N LYS A 199 14.01 -13.13 14.40
CA LYS A 199 13.19 -12.04 13.85
C LYS A 199 11.69 -12.27 14.07
N ILE A 200 10.95 -11.18 14.24
CA ILE A 200 9.49 -11.19 14.25
C ILE A 200 8.97 -11.25 12.82
N CYS A 201 8.03 -12.15 12.57
CA CYS A 201 7.33 -12.35 11.31
C CYS A 201 5.85 -12.03 11.47
N VAL A 202 5.14 -11.78 10.38
CA VAL A 202 3.68 -11.66 10.38
C VAL A 202 3.07 -12.94 9.85
N ARG A 203 2.08 -13.48 10.57
CA ARG A 203 1.20 -14.54 10.08
C ARG A 203 -0.06 -13.92 9.52
N LEU A 204 -0.44 -14.30 8.31
CA LEU A 204 -1.73 -13.88 7.75
C LEU A 204 -2.89 -14.51 8.53
N GLY A 205 -3.88 -13.68 8.84
CA GLY A 205 -5.11 -14.09 9.52
C GLY A 205 -6.12 -14.70 8.56
N MET A 206 -6.96 -15.58 9.09
CA MET A 206 -8.06 -16.23 8.37
C MET A 206 -9.11 -15.24 7.84
N ARG A 207 -9.13 -14.00 8.33
CA ARG A 207 -10.01 -12.94 7.80
C ARG A 207 -9.84 -12.63 6.31
N TYR A 208 -8.70 -13.02 5.73
CA TYR A 208 -8.42 -12.81 4.31
C TYR A 208 -8.99 -13.95 3.44
N VAL A 209 -9.41 -15.07 4.03
CA VAL A 209 -10.00 -16.17 3.25
C VAL A 209 -11.38 -15.75 2.74
N LYS A 210 -11.52 -15.65 1.42
CA LYS A 210 -12.75 -15.22 0.75
C LYS A 210 -13.89 -16.20 1.05
N GLY A 211 -14.98 -15.68 1.60
CA GLY A 211 -16.15 -16.47 1.95
C GLY A 211 -16.05 -17.27 3.26
N LEU A 212 -14.92 -17.24 3.97
CA LEU A 212 -14.80 -17.84 5.29
C LEU A 212 -15.48 -16.95 6.34
N ARG A 213 -16.43 -17.52 7.06
CA ARG A 213 -17.14 -16.83 8.13
C ARG A 213 -16.27 -16.73 9.39
N GLN A 214 -16.39 -15.60 10.09
CA GLN A 214 -15.63 -15.36 11.32
C GLN A 214 -15.94 -16.39 12.40
N GLU A 215 -17.21 -16.81 12.50
CA GLU A 215 -17.64 -17.80 13.48
C GLU A 215 -16.96 -19.17 13.24
N ALA A 216 -16.84 -19.57 11.97
CA ALA A 216 -16.16 -20.81 11.58
C ALA A 216 -14.65 -20.72 11.87
N ALA A 217 -14.01 -19.60 11.53
CA ALA A 217 -12.60 -19.37 11.86
C ALA A 217 -12.33 -19.39 13.37
N GLN A 218 -13.21 -18.79 14.17
CA GLN A 218 -13.13 -18.86 15.63
C GLN A 218 -13.35 -20.27 16.17
N ALA A 219 -14.23 -21.06 15.54
CA ALA A 219 -14.42 -22.46 15.90
C ALA A 219 -13.16 -23.30 15.64
N ILE A 220 -12.46 -23.07 14.51
CA ILE A 220 -11.14 -23.66 14.24
C ILE A 220 -10.16 -23.34 15.37
N VAL A 221 -10.07 -22.07 15.79
CA VAL A 221 -9.17 -21.65 16.89
C VAL A 221 -9.52 -22.31 18.22
N ARG A 222 -10.82 -22.38 18.57
CA ARG A 222 -11.30 -23.03 19.80
C ARG A 222 -10.95 -24.52 19.81
N GLU A 223 -11.19 -25.22 18.71
CA GLU A 223 -10.89 -26.64 18.62
C GLU A 223 -9.40 -26.91 18.60
N ARG A 224 -8.61 -26.12 17.87
CA ARG A 224 -7.14 -26.20 17.88
C ARG A 224 -6.57 -26.14 19.30
N ALA A 225 -7.14 -25.32 20.18
CA ALA A 225 -6.70 -25.21 21.58
C ALA A 225 -6.94 -26.49 22.40
N ARG A 226 -7.88 -27.35 22.00
CA ARG A 226 -8.13 -28.67 22.63
C ARG A 226 -7.17 -29.75 22.16
N GLY A 227 -6.53 -29.54 21.01
CA GLY A 227 -5.55 -30.47 20.45
C GLY A 227 -5.35 -30.25 18.95
N HIS A 228 -4.18 -30.66 18.46
CA HIS A 228 -3.82 -30.57 17.04
C HIS A 228 -4.80 -31.36 16.16
N PHE A 229 -5.06 -30.85 14.95
CA PHE A 229 -5.85 -31.58 13.95
C PHE A 229 -5.01 -32.69 13.34
N THR A 230 -5.50 -33.92 13.43
CA THR A 230 -4.78 -35.12 12.95
C THR A 230 -4.99 -35.39 11.46
N SER A 231 -6.05 -34.84 10.87
CA SER A 231 -6.38 -34.93 9.44
C SER A 231 -7.42 -33.87 9.07
N ILE A 232 -7.65 -33.66 7.77
CA ILE A 232 -8.71 -32.74 7.28
C ILE A 232 -10.10 -33.25 7.68
N ASP A 233 -10.27 -34.56 7.75
CA ASP A 233 -11.50 -35.22 8.21
C ASP A 233 -11.72 -35.01 9.73
N ASP A 234 -10.66 -35.07 10.54
CA ASP A 234 -10.69 -34.68 11.96
C ASP A 234 -11.08 -33.20 12.15
N LEU A 235 -10.50 -32.30 11.34
CA LEU A 235 -10.88 -30.87 11.31
C LEU A 235 -12.37 -30.70 11.00
N GLY A 236 -12.87 -31.35 9.95
CA GLY A 236 -14.27 -31.26 9.53
C GLY A 236 -15.26 -31.79 10.57
N ARG A 237 -14.90 -32.88 11.29
CA ARG A 237 -15.75 -33.41 12.37
C ARG A 237 -15.76 -32.53 13.61
N ARG A 238 -14.60 -31.97 13.99
CA ARG A 238 -14.46 -31.15 15.21
C ARG A 238 -15.04 -29.76 15.04
N VAL A 239 -15.07 -29.24 13.82
CA VAL A 239 -15.54 -27.90 13.50
C VAL A 239 -16.80 -27.99 12.61
N PRO A 240 -17.97 -28.34 13.17
CA PRO A 240 -19.22 -28.47 12.40
C PRO A 240 -19.69 -27.15 11.80
N GLU A 241 -19.22 -26.01 12.30
CA GLU A 241 -19.49 -24.69 11.71
C GLU A 241 -18.86 -24.52 10.32
N LEU A 242 -17.81 -25.28 10.00
CA LEU A 242 -17.05 -25.15 8.77
C LEU A 242 -17.75 -25.89 7.62
N ARG A 243 -18.23 -25.12 6.63
CA ARG A 243 -18.96 -25.69 5.49
C ARG A 243 -18.00 -26.19 4.40
N LYS A 244 -18.49 -27.10 3.56
CA LYS A 244 -17.72 -27.65 2.43
C LYS A 244 -17.06 -26.56 1.56
N PRO A 245 -17.73 -25.48 1.13
CA PRO A 245 -17.08 -24.44 0.32
C PRO A 245 -15.93 -23.73 1.05
N GLU A 246 -16.03 -23.56 2.38
CA GLU A 246 -14.97 -22.96 3.18
C GLU A 246 -13.77 -23.91 3.33
N LEU A 247 -14.02 -25.22 3.50
CA LEU A 247 -12.97 -26.25 3.48
C LEU A 247 -12.25 -26.30 2.12
N VAL A 248 -13.01 -26.26 1.02
CA VAL A 248 -12.45 -26.22 -0.34
C VAL A 248 -11.57 -24.99 -0.49
N MET A 249 -12.07 -23.81 -0.14
CA MET A 249 -11.31 -22.56 -0.22
C MET A 249 -10.02 -22.62 0.61
N LEU A 250 -10.09 -23.12 1.85
CA LEU A 250 -8.91 -23.30 2.71
C LEU A 250 -7.88 -24.26 2.08
N ALA A 251 -8.32 -25.30 1.38
CA ALA A 251 -7.44 -26.20 0.64
C ALA A 251 -6.82 -25.52 -0.60
N GLU A 252 -7.62 -24.78 -1.38
CA GLU A 252 -7.17 -24.07 -2.61
C GLU A 252 -6.04 -23.06 -2.32
N ILE A 253 -6.11 -22.36 -1.19
CA ILE A 253 -5.09 -21.38 -0.77
C ILE A 253 -3.91 -22.03 0.00
N GLY A 254 -3.97 -23.34 0.22
CA GLY A 254 -2.95 -24.10 0.96
C GLY A 254 -2.98 -23.94 2.48
N ALA A 255 -4.06 -23.42 3.05
CA ALA A 255 -4.20 -23.26 4.51
C ALA A 255 -4.32 -24.59 5.26
N LEU A 256 -4.59 -25.69 4.55
CA LEU A 256 -4.69 -27.06 5.10
C LEU A 256 -3.40 -27.88 4.93
N ASN A 257 -2.35 -27.33 4.31
CA ASN A 257 -1.14 -28.09 3.93
C ASN A 257 -0.46 -28.78 5.13
N TRP A 258 -0.57 -28.22 6.34
CA TRP A 258 0.10 -28.73 7.55
C TRP A 258 -0.81 -29.50 8.50
N VAL A 259 -2.06 -29.79 8.11
CA VAL A 259 -2.95 -30.62 8.92
C VAL A 259 -2.40 -32.04 9.00
N GLY A 260 -2.37 -32.63 10.20
CA GLY A 260 -1.82 -33.97 10.44
C GLY A 260 -0.32 -34.04 10.74
N GLU A 261 0.43 -32.95 10.54
CA GLU A 261 1.84 -32.90 10.96
C GLU A 261 1.97 -32.66 12.48
N ARG A 262 2.93 -33.36 13.12
CA ARG A 262 3.26 -33.13 14.52
C ARG A 262 4.21 -31.93 14.68
N PRO A 263 3.97 -31.00 15.64
CA PRO A 263 4.81 -29.82 15.84
C PRO A 263 6.30 -30.12 16.12
N SER A 264 6.61 -31.27 16.72
CA SER A 264 7.97 -31.66 17.13
C SER A 264 8.90 -32.03 15.96
N LEU A 265 8.37 -32.25 14.75
CA LEU A 265 9.17 -32.57 13.56
C LEU A 265 9.66 -31.32 12.81
N ARG A 266 9.36 -30.12 13.32
CA ARG A 266 9.74 -28.85 12.71
C ARG A 266 11.16 -28.45 13.11
N SER A 267 12.18 -29.12 12.55
CA SER A 267 13.54 -28.58 12.55
C SER A 267 13.53 -27.27 11.76
N GLY A 268 13.99 -26.17 12.39
CA GLY A 268 13.88 -24.79 11.92
C GLY A 268 14.52 -24.43 10.56
N GLN A 269 14.90 -25.40 9.74
CA GLN A 269 15.45 -25.24 8.40
C GLN A 269 14.47 -25.62 7.26
N ALA A 270 13.40 -26.38 7.51
CA ALA A 270 12.46 -26.81 6.45
C ALA A 270 11.36 -25.77 6.10
N LEU A 271 11.37 -24.59 6.73
CA LEU A 271 10.32 -23.56 6.61
C LEU A 271 10.53 -22.52 5.49
N TYR A 272 11.40 -22.81 4.52
CA TYR A 272 11.96 -21.77 3.66
C TYR A 272 11.89 -22.16 2.19
N GLY A 273 10.77 -21.84 1.54
CA GLY A 273 10.70 -21.74 0.07
C GLY A 273 11.24 -22.95 -0.69
N ALA A 274 11.17 -24.16 -0.11
CA ALA A 274 11.41 -25.36 -0.89
C ALA A 274 10.35 -25.36 -2.00
N PRO A 275 10.73 -25.57 -3.26
CA PRO A 275 9.76 -25.82 -4.29
C PRO A 275 8.90 -27.00 -3.80
N GLU A 276 7.58 -26.82 -3.78
CA GLU A 276 6.64 -27.95 -3.71
C GLU A 276 6.85 -28.94 -4.90
N ASP A 277 7.77 -28.63 -5.83
CA ASP A 277 8.07 -29.33 -7.07
C ASP A 277 8.90 -30.62 -6.92
N GLN A 278 9.26 -31.06 -5.71
CA GLN A 278 10.03 -32.31 -5.53
C GLN A 278 9.27 -33.35 -4.69
N LYS A 279 8.50 -34.20 -5.36
CA LYS A 279 8.35 -35.60 -4.94
C LYS A 279 9.73 -36.25 -5.05
N THR A 280 10.55 -36.18 -4.00
CA THR A 280 11.84 -36.88 -3.99
C THR A 280 11.57 -38.38 -3.95
N GLY A 281 11.82 -39.06 -5.07
CA GLY A 281 11.96 -40.51 -5.11
C GLY A 281 13.21 -40.94 -4.34
N GLY A 282 13.07 -41.13 -3.04
CA GLY A 282 14.07 -41.73 -2.15
C GLY A 282 13.65 -43.13 -1.70
N PRO A 283 14.60 -44.02 -1.34
CA PRO A 283 14.34 -45.45 -1.16
C PRO A 283 13.38 -45.72 0.00
N GLN A 284 12.53 -46.73 -0.19
CA GLN A 284 11.60 -47.24 0.81
C GLN A 284 12.36 -47.76 2.04
N GLY A 285 12.12 -47.13 3.19
CA GLY A 285 12.54 -47.66 4.48
C GLY A 285 13.06 -46.56 5.38
N LEU A 286 12.16 -45.96 6.16
CA LEU A 286 12.35 -45.33 7.49
C LEU A 286 11.08 -44.50 7.79
N SER A 287 10.33 -44.91 8.83
CA SER A 287 9.26 -44.22 9.59
C SER A 287 8.27 -43.28 8.85
N PRO A 288 6.95 -43.33 9.11
CA PRO A 288 5.97 -42.46 8.43
C PRO A 288 6.11 -41.01 8.93
N THR A 289 7.05 -40.27 8.36
CA THR A 289 7.05 -38.80 8.40
C THR A 289 5.86 -38.34 7.57
N VAL A 290 4.84 -37.81 8.24
CA VAL A 290 3.70 -37.15 7.60
C VAL A 290 4.27 -36.01 6.76
N GLN A 291 4.20 -36.12 5.43
CA GLN A 291 4.59 -35.05 4.52
C GLN A 291 3.47 -34.00 4.50
N PRO A 292 3.80 -32.70 4.34
CA PRO A 292 2.79 -31.67 4.19
C PRO A 292 1.95 -31.98 2.96
N TYR A 293 0.63 -31.80 3.06
CA TYR A 293 -0.25 -31.91 1.90
C TYR A 293 0.12 -30.87 0.87
N HIS A 294 0.23 -31.28 -0.39
CA HIS A 294 0.17 -30.34 -1.48
C HIS A 294 -1.30 -29.90 -1.67
N ARG A 295 -1.56 -28.67 -2.16
CA ARG A 295 -2.91 -28.07 -2.22
C ARG A 295 -3.96 -28.94 -2.93
N ARG A 296 -3.56 -29.60 -4.03
CA ARG A 296 -4.41 -30.55 -4.77
C ARG A 296 -4.73 -31.82 -3.98
N ASP A 297 -3.81 -32.26 -3.15
CA ASP A 297 -4.02 -33.42 -2.26
C ASP A 297 -5.01 -33.01 -1.16
N ALA A 298 -4.82 -31.84 -0.55
CA ALA A 298 -5.77 -31.28 0.42
C ALA A 298 -7.19 -31.16 -0.18
N LEU A 299 -7.33 -30.71 -1.43
CA LEU A 299 -8.62 -30.66 -2.13
C LEU A 299 -9.27 -32.04 -2.29
N TRP A 300 -8.48 -33.03 -2.67
CA TRP A 300 -8.95 -34.42 -2.77
C TRP A 300 -9.42 -34.95 -1.42
N GLN A 301 -8.67 -34.67 -0.35
CA GLN A 301 -9.01 -35.06 1.02
C GLN A 301 -10.29 -34.35 1.52
N VAL A 302 -10.52 -33.08 1.16
CA VAL A 302 -11.76 -32.36 1.46
C VAL A 302 -12.97 -33.02 0.80
N GLU A 303 -12.88 -33.40 -0.48
CA GLU A 303 -13.98 -34.08 -1.18
C GLU A 303 -14.32 -35.42 -0.54
N ARG A 304 -13.31 -36.13 -0.03
CA ARG A 304 -13.52 -37.37 0.73
C ARG A 304 -14.20 -37.10 2.08
N ALA A 305 -13.72 -36.13 2.84
CA ALA A 305 -14.26 -35.79 4.16
C ALA A 305 -15.72 -35.29 4.09
N ALA A 306 -16.09 -34.60 3.00
CA ALA A 306 -17.44 -34.09 2.79
C ALA A 306 -18.47 -35.16 2.38
N ARG A 307 -18.05 -36.40 2.11
CA ARG A 307 -18.92 -37.53 1.74
C ARG A 307 -18.90 -38.57 2.86
N PRO A 308 -19.82 -38.51 3.85
CA PRO A 308 -19.89 -39.55 4.86
C PRO A 308 -20.15 -40.89 4.18
N ALA A 309 -19.36 -41.89 4.52
CA ALA A 309 -19.58 -43.24 4.05
C ALA A 309 -20.93 -43.74 4.62
N GLY A 310 -21.74 -44.41 3.81
CA GLY A 310 -23.04 -44.92 4.29
C GLY A 310 -22.88 -45.98 5.40
N PRO A 311 -23.96 -46.35 6.12
CA PRO A 311 -23.91 -47.28 7.25
C PRO A 311 -23.22 -48.63 6.94
N LEU A 312 -23.27 -49.04 5.67
CA LEU A 312 -22.66 -50.27 5.15
C LEU A 312 -21.12 -50.23 5.12
N PHE A 313 -20.52 -49.04 5.08
CA PHE A 313 -19.07 -48.83 5.07
C PHE A 313 -18.50 -48.47 6.46
N GLU A 314 -19.37 -48.10 7.41
CA GLU A 314 -19.00 -47.93 8.83
C GLU A 314 -18.86 -49.28 9.55
N SER A 315 -19.55 -50.31 9.06
CA SER A 315 -19.63 -51.64 9.65
C SER A 315 -18.84 -52.70 8.86
N GLY A 316 -17.52 -52.77 9.09
CA GLY A 316 -16.81 -54.06 8.96
C GLY A 316 -15.81 -54.25 7.83
N PHE A 317 -15.40 -53.23 7.08
CA PHE A 317 -14.16 -53.34 6.29
C PHE A 317 -12.99 -52.78 7.11
N PRO A 318 -11.94 -53.56 7.43
CA PRO A 318 -10.73 -53.00 7.98
C PRO A 318 -10.22 -51.99 6.96
N ASN A 319 -10.29 -50.72 7.33
CA ASN A 319 -9.92 -49.54 6.53
C ASN A 319 -8.40 -49.47 6.26
N SER A 320 -7.73 -50.63 6.26
CA SER A 320 -6.30 -50.90 6.28
C SER A 320 -5.78 -51.37 4.92
N GLU A 321 -6.58 -52.08 4.12
CA GLU A 321 -6.07 -52.76 2.90
C GLU A 321 -6.31 -52.00 1.58
N LEU A 322 -7.10 -50.91 1.59
CA LEU A 322 -7.20 -49.96 0.47
C LEU A 322 -6.40 -48.66 0.71
N ARG A 323 -5.66 -48.58 1.82
CA ARG A 323 -4.72 -47.48 2.07
C ARG A 323 -3.45 -47.74 1.27
N THR A 324 -3.45 -47.50 -0.04
CA THR A 324 -2.21 -47.16 -0.72
C THR A 324 -1.81 -45.76 -0.24
N PRO A 325 -0.73 -45.60 0.54
CA PRO A 325 -0.38 -44.30 1.13
C PRO A 325 0.09 -43.27 0.09
N ASN A 326 0.28 -43.68 -1.18
CA ASN A 326 1.09 -42.94 -2.15
C ASN A 326 0.48 -42.81 -3.56
N SER A 327 -0.79 -43.14 -3.79
CA SER A 327 -1.40 -42.95 -5.11
C SER A 327 -2.50 -41.88 -5.07
N GLU A 328 -2.14 -40.68 -4.65
CA GLU A 328 -2.95 -39.49 -4.91
C GLU A 328 -2.70 -39.09 -6.39
N PRO A 329 -3.73 -39.16 -7.26
CA PRO A 329 -3.56 -39.20 -8.72
C PRO A 329 -3.34 -37.83 -9.35
N LEU A 330 -3.39 -36.74 -8.56
CA LEU A 330 -3.34 -35.38 -9.10
C LEU A 330 -1.89 -34.88 -9.17
N ALA A 331 -1.53 -34.30 -10.31
CA ALA A 331 -0.28 -33.58 -10.45
C ALA A 331 -0.25 -32.38 -9.48
N PRO A 332 0.88 -32.02 -8.86
CA PRO A 332 1.00 -30.79 -8.07
C PRO A 332 0.61 -29.53 -8.87
N MET A 333 0.20 -28.48 -8.17
CA MET A 333 -0.18 -27.21 -8.77
C MET A 333 1.09 -26.50 -9.25
N THR A 334 1.04 -26.00 -10.47
CA THR A 334 2.09 -25.13 -10.99
C THR A 334 2.14 -23.82 -10.19
N PRO A 335 3.27 -23.08 -10.22
CA PRO A 335 3.36 -21.75 -9.61
C PRO A 335 2.25 -20.78 -10.07
N GLU A 336 1.85 -20.82 -11.34
CA GLU A 336 0.76 -20.01 -11.89
C GLU A 336 -0.59 -20.40 -11.27
N GLU A 337 -0.89 -21.70 -11.16
CA GLU A 337 -2.13 -22.17 -10.54
C GLU A 337 -2.22 -21.78 -9.06
N ARG A 338 -1.10 -21.83 -8.32
CA ARG A 338 -1.03 -21.36 -6.94
C ARG A 338 -1.25 -19.86 -6.83
N LEU A 339 -0.65 -19.08 -7.74
CA LEU A 339 -0.82 -17.63 -7.79
C LEU A 339 -2.30 -17.25 -8.05
N VAL A 340 -2.93 -17.92 -9.01
CA VAL A 340 -4.35 -17.73 -9.33
C VAL A 340 -5.23 -18.09 -8.13
N ALA A 341 -4.96 -19.22 -7.46
CA ALA A 341 -5.68 -19.63 -6.27
C ALA A 341 -5.51 -18.64 -5.10
N ASP A 342 -4.29 -18.14 -4.89
CA ASP A 342 -3.97 -17.15 -3.85
C ASP A 342 -4.75 -15.85 -4.03
N PHE A 343 -4.75 -15.29 -5.24
CA PHE A 343 -5.51 -14.06 -5.54
C PHE A 343 -7.02 -14.31 -5.54
N GLY A 344 -7.49 -15.43 -6.10
CA GLY A 344 -8.90 -15.78 -6.09
C GLY A 344 -9.47 -16.01 -4.68
N GLY A 345 -8.65 -16.62 -3.81
CA GLY A 345 -9.06 -17.03 -2.46
C GLY A 345 -8.70 -16.07 -1.35
N THR A 346 -7.67 -15.22 -1.50
CA THR A 346 -7.27 -14.25 -0.46
C THR A 346 -7.05 -12.82 -0.95
N GLY A 347 -7.05 -12.59 -2.27
CA GLY A 347 -6.75 -11.28 -2.88
C GLY A 347 -5.28 -10.88 -2.80
N LEU A 348 -4.39 -11.77 -2.35
CA LEU A 348 -2.94 -11.54 -2.22
C LEU A 348 -2.17 -12.86 -2.29
N THR A 349 -0.84 -12.79 -2.40
CA THR A 349 0.04 -13.96 -2.26
C THR A 349 1.23 -13.63 -1.37
N VAL A 350 1.73 -14.61 -0.62
CA VAL A 350 3.03 -14.55 0.08
C VAL A 350 4.18 -15.08 -0.77
N GLY A 351 3.89 -15.63 -1.95
CA GLY A 351 4.88 -16.09 -2.92
C GLY A 351 5.50 -14.93 -3.70
N PRO A 352 6.38 -15.20 -4.69
CA PRO A 352 6.90 -14.16 -5.58
C PRO A 352 5.81 -13.30 -6.23
N HIS A 353 6.10 -12.02 -6.46
CA HIS A 353 5.23 -11.13 -7.21
C HIS A 353 5.01 -11.69 -8.64
N PRO A 354 3.82 -11.52 -9.27
CA PRO A 354 3.53 -12.06 -10.61
C PRO A 354 4.60 -11.75 -11.66
N MET A 355 5.15 -10.53 -11.65
CA MET A 355 6.22 -10.11 -12.57
C MET A 355 7.52 -10.91 -12.42
N ALA A 356 7.80 -11.49 -11.25
CA ALA A 356 9.01 -12.26 -11.02
C ALA A 356 9.06 -13.52 -11.91
N TYR A 357 7.93 -14.19 -12.11
CA TYR A 357 7.83 -15.39 -12.95
C TYR A 357 8.11 -15.10 -14.43
N ARG A 358 7.89 -13.86 -14.86
CA ARG A 358 8.10 -13.40 -16.25
C ARG A 358 9.33 -12.51 -16.39
N ARG A 359 10.17 -12.36 -15.36
CA ARG A 359 11.28 -11.37 -15.38
C ARG A 359 12.28 -11.61 -16.50
N ALA A 360 12.61 -12.86 -16.82
CA ALA A 360 13.52 -13.18 -17.91
C ALA A 360 12.97 -12.73 -19.28
N GLU A 361 11.69 -12.98 -19.53
CA GLU A 361 10.96 -12.54 -20.73
C GLU A 361 10.90 -11.00 -20.82
N MET A 362 10.55 -10.35 -19.71
CA MET A 362 10.50 -8.89 -19.63
C MET A 362 11.86 -8.26 -19.92
N LYS A 363 12.94 -8.85 -19.41
CA LYS A 363 14.32 -8.40 -19.70
C LYS A 363 14.68 -8.56 -21.18
N ALA A 364 14.25 -9.65 -21.83
CA ALA A 364 14.43 -9.84 -23.27
C ALA A 364 13.68 -8.79 -24.10
N LEU A 365 12.52 -8.33 -23.62
CA LEU A 365 11.76 -7.21 -24.20
C LEU A 365 12.36 -5.83 -23.88
N GLY A 366 13.48 -5.76 -23.14
CA GLY A 366 14.15 -4.52 -22.76
C GLY A 366 13.49 -3.77 -21.61
N VAL A 367 12.59 -4.43 -20.86
CA VAL A 367 11.95 -3.85 -19.67
C VAL A 367 12.94 -3.80 -18.51
N ARG A 368 13.03 -2.65 -17.87
CA ARG A 368 13.84 -2.40 -16.66
C ARG A 368 13.04 -2.71 -15.40
N ALA A 369 13.72 -3.22 -14.38
CA ALA A 369 13.09 -3.36 -13.07
C ALA A 369 12.93 -1.98 -12.41
N ALA A 370 11.91 -1.81 -11.56
CA ALA A 370 11.65 -0.54 -10.88
C ALA A 370 12.88 -0.01 -10.12
N ALA A 371 13.59 -0.90 -9.40
CA ALA A 371 14.81 -0.56 -8.66
C ALA A 371 15.99 -0.10 -9.55
N GLU A 372 16.01 -0.45 -10.83
CA GLU A 372 17.09 -0.06 -11.75
C GLU A 372 16.96 1.39 -12.24
N LEU A 373 15.75 1.95 -12.22
CA LEU A 373 15.46 3.28 -12.75
C LEU A 373 16.28 4.38 -12.06
N VAL A 374 16.62 4.20 -10.78
CA VAL A 374 17.48 5.14 -10.02
C VAL A 374 18.85 5.32 -10.66
N ARG A 375 19.38 4.32 -11.36
CA ARG A 375 20.72 4.37 -11.98
C ARG A 375 20.72 4.90 -13.42
N ILE A 376 19.56 4.99 -14.06
CA ILE A 376 19.47 5.40 -15.47
C ILE A 376 19.45 6.94 -15.59
N PRO A 377 20.24 7.56 -16.48
CA PRO A 377 20.21 9.01 -16.67
C PRO A 377 18.84 9.53 -17.15
N ALA A 378 18.47 10.74 -16.74
CA ALA A 378 17.26 11.40 -17.21
C ALA A 378 17.28 11.61 -18.75
N GLY A 379 16.11 11.64 -19.37
CA GLY A 379 15.92 11.82 -20.81
C GLY A 379 16.11 10.55 -21.65
N LYS A 380 16.70 9.48 -21.09
CA LYS A 380 16.80 8.18 -21.77
C LYS A 380 15.42 7.56 -21.96
N ARG A 381 15.21 6.93 -23.12
CA ARG A 381 14.04 6.07 -23.34
C ARG A 381 14.20 4.76 -22.57
N VAL A 382 13.15 4.38 -21.86
CA VAL A 382 13.08 3.16 -21.05
C VAL A 382 11.74 2.47 -21.25
N ARG A 383 11.72 1.16 -20.98
CA ARG A 383 10.50 0.38 -20.82
C ARG A 383 10.37 -0.04 -19.37
N ILE A 384 9.21 0.19 -18.78
CA ILE A 384 8.83 -0.31 -17.46
C ILE A 384 7.60 -1.18 -17.60
N ALA A 385 7.44 -2.17 -16.73
CA ALA A 385 6.23 -2.98 -16.70
C ALA A 385 5.94 -3.43 -15.28
N GLY A 386 4.66 -3.59 -14.96
CA GLY A 386 4.22 -4.04 -13.65
C GLY A 386 2.72 -4.20 -13.56
N GLY A 387 2.27 -4.72 -12.43
CA GLY A 387 0.86 -4.72 -12.06
C GLY A 387 0.43 -3.30 -11.73
N VAL A 388 -0.67 -2.83 -12.29
CA VAL A 388 -1.21 -1.51 -12.03
C VAL A 388 -1.79 -1.50 -10.62
N ILE A 389 -1.16 -0.75 -9.72
CA ILE A 389 -1.62 -0.63 -8.33
C ILE A 389 -2.40 0.65 -8.09
N ALA A 390 -2.20 1.67 -8.93
CA ALA A 390 -2.96 2.92 -8.84
C ALA A 390 -3.13 3.63 -10.19
N ARG A 391 -4.31 4.22 -10.37
CA ARG A 391 -4.64 5.15 -11.46
C ARG A 391 -5.22 6.43 -10.89
N GLN A 392 -4.62 7.55 -11.23
CA GLN A 392 -5.07 8.87 -10.77
C GLN A 392 -5.25 9.82 -11.94
N ARG A 393 -6.40 10.48 -12.02
CA ARG A 393 -6.67 11.56 -12.99
C ARG A 393 -7.19 12.82 -12.29
N PRO A 394 -6.38 13.54 -11.50
CA PRO A 394 -6.86 14.70 -10.75
C PRO A 394 -7.47 15.76 -11.67
N GLY A 395 -8.63 16.32 -11.31
CA GLY A 395 -9.28 17.37 -12.10
C GLY A 395 -8.41 18.62 -12.32
N THR A 396 -7.45 18.88 -11.43
CA THR A 396 -6.49 19.98 -11.52
C THR A 396 -5.33 19.70 -12.48
N ALA A 397 -5.15 18.46 -12.93
CA ALA A 397 -4.02 18.03 -13.75
C ALA A 397 -4.25 18.18 -15.26
N LYS A 398 -5.26 18.98 -15.70
CA LYS A 398 -5.55 19.26 -17.12
C LYS A 398 -5.62 18.00 -18.00
N GLY A 399 -6.18 16.92 -17.46
CA GLY A 399 -6.40 15.66 -18.17
C GLY A 399 -5.21 14.68 -18.17
N PHE A 400 -4.09 15.00 -17.51
CA PHE A 400 -3.00 14.04 -17.29
C PHE A 400 -3.44 12.88 -16.39
N VAL A 401 -2.90 11.69 -16.66
CA VAL A 401 -3.12 10.48 -15.85
C VAL A 401 -1.79 10.02 -15.26
N PHE A 402 -1.80 9.68 -13.98
CA PHE A 402 -0.66 9.13 -13.26
C PHE A 402 -0.93 7.66 -12.96
N LEU A 403 0.01 6.80 -13.36
CA LEU A 403 -0.01 5.36 -13.07
C LEU A 403 1.12 5.00 -12.12
N SER A 404 0.85 4.11 -11.18
CA SER A 404 1.87 3.39 -10.43
C SER A 404 1.83 1.90 -10.80
N LEU A 405 2.96 1.39 -11.25
CA LEU A 405 3.16 0.00 -11.65
C LEU A 405 4.10 -0.68 -10.66
N GLU A 406 3.67 -1.80 -10.10
CA GLU A 406 4.43 -2.60 -9.14
C GLU A 406 5.08 -3.80 -9.82
N ASP A 407 6.36 -4.04 -9.51
CA ASP A 407 7.07 -5.27 -9.79
C ASP A 407 7.70 -5.85 -8.51
N GLU A 408 8.42 -6.97 -8.62
CA GLU A 408 9.06 -7.61 -7.46
C GLU A 408 10.14 -6.76 -6.79
N THR A 409 10.60 -5.70 -7.46
CA THR A 409 11.67 -4.82 -6.98
C THR A 409 11.16 -3.50 -6.41
N GLY A 410 9.94 -3.09 -6.74
CA GLY A 410 9.33 -1.88 -6.21
C GLY A 410 8.25 -1.29 -7.10
N ILE A 411 8.03 0.03 -6.97
CA ILE A 411 7.03 0.78 -7.71
C ILE A 411 7.73 1.68 -8.72
N SER A 412 7.23 1.67 -9.95
CA SER A 412 7.60 2.60 -11.03
C SER A 412 6.40 3.46 -11.39
N ASN A 413 6.62 4.77 -11.58
CA ASN A 413 5.55 5.71 -11.89
C ASN A 413 5.59 6.10 -13.36
N ALA A 414 4.41 6.24 -13.98
CA ALA A 414 4.26 6.74 -15.33
C ALA A 414 3.31 7.93 -15.38
N ILE A 415 3.64 8.90 -16.24
CA ILE A 415 2.82 10.07 -16.53
C ILE A 415 2.32 9.93 -17.96
N ILE A 416 1.00 9.92 -18.13
CA ILE A 416 0.33 9.79 -19.41
C ILE A 416 -0.29 11.14 -19.77
N THR A 417 0.07 11.66 -20.93
CA THR A 417 -0.50 12.90 -21.47
C THR A 417 -1.92 12.66 -21.99
N PRO A 418 -2.78 13.70 -22.06
CA PRO A 418 -4.15 13.56 -22.52
C PRO A 418 -4.29 12.89 -23.89
N ASP A 419 -3.41 13.21 -24.84
CA ASP A 419 -3.42 12.65 -26.19
C ASP A 419 -3.08 11.16 -26.22
N VAL A 420 -2.12 10.72 -25.38
CA VAL A 420 -1.76 9.30 -25.25
C VAL A 420 -2.87 8.54 -24.53
N PHE A 421 -3.50 9.16 -23.53
CA PHE A 421 -4.63 8.56 -22.80
C PHE A 421 -5.83 8.32 -23.72
N GLU A 422 -6.27 9.32 -24.48
CA GLU A 422 -7.44 9.17 -25.37
C GLU A 422 -7.24 8.06 -26.42
N ARG A 423 -6.02 7.91 -26.93
CA ARG A 423 -5.67 6.82 -27.88
C ARG A 423 -5.65 5.43 -27.25
N ASN A 424 -5.38 5.33 -25.94
CA ASN A 424 -5.16 4.06 -25.23
C ASN A 424 -6.14 3.87 -24.07
N ARG A 425 -7.33 4.52 -24.13
CA ARG A 425 -8.23 4.65 -22.98
C ARG A 425 -8.62 3.30 -22.38
N LEU A 426 -8.96 2.31 -23.21
CA LEU A 426 -9.31 0.96 -22.75
C LEU A 426 -8.12 0.27 -22.08
N THR A 427 -6.95 0.31 -22.72
CA THR A 427 -5.71 -0.27 -22.20
C THR A 427 -5.35 0.33 -20.84
N VAL A 428 -5.44 1.66 -20.69
CA VAL A 428 -5.11 2.32 -19.42
C VAL A 428 -6.11 1.96 -18.32
N VAL A 429 -7.40 1.89 -18.63
CA VAL A 429 -8.45 1.73 -17.61
C VAL A 429 -8.67 0.27 -17.21
N GLN A 430 -8.59 -0.67 -18.13
CA GLN A 430 -9.02 -2.06 -17.89
C GLN A 430 -7.87 -3.02 -17.57
N GLU A 431 -6.67 -2.75 -18.09
CA GLU A 431 -5.58 -3.73 -18.02
C GLU A 431 -4.90 -3.72 -16.66
N GLN A 432 -4.80 -4.90 -16.05
CA GLN A 432 -4.15 -5.10 -14.76
C GLN A 432 -2.63 -5.06 -14.84
N PHE A 433 -2.04 -5.41 -15.99
CA PHE A 433 -0.61 -5.37 -16.21
C PHE A 433 -0.30 -4.57 -17.47
N LEU A 434 0.59 -3.60 -17.33
CA LEU A 434 0.94 -2.68 -18.40
C LEU A 434 2.44 -2.62 -18.59
N MET A 435 2.85 -2.56 -19.86
CA MET A 435 4.17 -2.07 -20.26
C MET A 435 4.04 -0.62 -20.73
N VAL A 436 4.91 0.24 -20.21
CA VAL A 436 5.02 1.64 -20.59
C VAL A 436 6.40 1.87 -21.18
N GLU A 437 6.43 2.34 -22.44
CA GLU A 437 7.65 2.87 -23.06
C GLU A 437 7.58 4.39 -23.09
N GLY A 438 8.67 5.04 -22.69
CA GLY A 438 8.72 6.49 -22.65
C GLY A 438 10.05 7.04 -22.21
N LYS A 439 10.12 8.37 -22.03
CA LYS A 439 11.31 9.06 -21.54
C LYS A 439 11.32 9.08 -20.02
N LEU A 440 12.46 8.70 -19.44
CA LEU A 440 12.66 8.77 -18.00
C LEU A 440 12.87 10.23 -17.57
N GLU A 441 12.02 10.72 -16.70
CA GLU A 441 12.11 12.02 -16.06
C GLU A 441 12.59 11.85 -14.62
N LYS A 442 13.55 12.68 -14.23
CA LYS A 442 14.04 12.75 -12.85
C LYS A 442 14.00 14.19 -12.39
N GLN A 443 13.25 14.44 -11.33
CA GLN A 443 13.15 15.77 -10.73
C GLN A 443 13.16 15.63 -9.21
N ASP A 444 14.17 16.19 -8.55
CA ASP A 444 14.28 16.25 -7.09
C ASP A 444 13.98 14.90 -6.39
N ASN A 445 14.61 13.82 -6.89
CA ASN A 445 14.46 12.41 -6.47
C ASN A 445 13.16 11.70 -6.85
N VAL A 446 12.22 12.38 -7.50
CA VAL A 446 11.06 11.73 -8.12
C VAL A 446 11.46 11.17 -9.48
N ILE A 447 11.17 9.89 -9.69
CA ILE A 447 11.41 9.18 -10.94
C ILE A 447 10.07 8.83 -11.56
N SER A 448 9.85 9.29 -12.78
CA SER A 448 8.65 8.98 -13.56
C SER A 448 8.99 8.75 -15.02
N VAL A 449 8.21 7.93 -15.70
CA VAL A 449 8.33 7.71 -17.15
C VAL A 449 7.22 8.48 -17.84
N ARG A 450 7.56 9.46 -18.68
CA ARG A 450 6.57 10.11 -19.56
C ARG A 450 6.22 9.14 -20.67
N ALA A 451 5.00 8.60 -20.62
CA ALA A 451 4.54 7.54 -21.51
C ALA A 451 4.41 8.05 -22.95
N GLU A 452 4.95 7.26 -23.88
CA GLU A 452 4.83 7.48 -25.34
C GLU A 452 4.09 6.30 -25.99
N ARG A 453 4.30 5.08 -25.49
CA ARG A 453 3.59 3.86 -25.91
C ARG A 453 3.18 3.03 -24.71
N LEU A 454 1.99 2.43 -24.82
CA LEU A 454 1.38 1.59 -23.80
C LEU A 454 1.00 0.26 -24.43
N CYS A 455 1.22 -0.84 -23.71
CA CYS A 455 0.87 -2.18 -24.17
C CYS A 455 0.36 -3.01 -22.99
N ALA A 456 -0.75 -3.72 -23.21
CA ALA A 456 -1.26 -4.70 -22.27
C ALA A 456 -0.29 -5.90 -22.18
N LEU A 457 -0.11 -6.45 -20.99
CA LEU A 457 0.71 -7.64 -20.79
C LEU A 457 -0.13 -8.79 -20.22
N ALA A 458 -0.08 -9.94 -20.88
CA ALA A 458 -0.65 -11.17 -20.37
C ALA A 458 0.35 -11.87 -19.42
N ILE A 459 0.44 -11.38 -18.17
CA ILE A 459 1.39 -11.90 -17.18
C ILE A 459 0.86 -13.15 -16.48
N THR A 460 -0.37 -13.08 -15.98
CA THR A 460 -1.03 -14.10 -15.17
C THR A 460 -2.54 -14.02 -15.37
N LYS A 461 -3.25 -15.11 -15.07
CA LYS A 461 -4.71 -15.14 -14.94
C LYS A 461 -5.20 -14.68 -13.56
N ALA A 462 -4.29 -14.40 -12.62
CA ALA A 462 -4.65 -13.96 -11.29
C ALA A 462 -5.32 -12.58 -11.34
N GLU A 463 -6.48 -12.46 -10.69
CA GLU A 463 -7.22 -11.20 -10.60
C GLU A 463 -6.57 -10.26 -9.60
N THR A 464 -5.78 -9.31 -10.09
CA THR A 464 -5.16 -8.27 -9.26
C THR A 464 -6.03 -7.01 -9.21
N SER A 465 -6.03 -6.34 -8.06
CA SER A 465 -6.81 -5.11 -7.87
C SER A 465 -5.93 -3.87 -7.91
N SER A 466 -6.43 -2.83 -8.54
CA SER A 466 -5.87 -1.49 -8.58
C SER A 466 -6.74 -0.51 -7.81
N HIS A 467 -6.12 0.58 -7.34
CA HIS A 467 -6.87 1.69 -6.78
C HIS A 467 -7.09 2.79 -7.81
N ASP A 468 -8.35 2.99 -8.20
CA ASP A 468 -8.71 3.90 -9.28
C ASP A 468 -9.49 5.09 -8.72
N PHE A 469 -8.95 6.30 -8.90
CA PHE A 469 -9.65 7.54 -8.57
C PHE A 469 -9.75 8.44 -9.80
N TYR A 470 -10.99 8.60 -10.26
CA TYR A 470 -11.37 9.44 -11.39
C TYR A 470 -11.37 10.92 -11.04
#